data_AF-A0A151WHC9-F1
#
_entry.id   AF-A0A151WHC9-F1
#
_cell.length_a   1.000
_cell.length_b   1.000
_cell.length_c   1.000
_cell.angle_alpha   90.00
_cell.angle_beta   90.00
_cell.angle_gamma   90.00
#
_symmetry.space_group_name_H-M   'P 1'
#
loop_
_entity.id
_entity.type
_entity.pdbx_description
1 polymer ?
#
loop_
_entity_poly.entity_id
_entity_poly.type
_entity_poly.pdbx_seq_one_letter_code
_entity_poly.pdbx_strand_id
1 'polypeptide(L)'
;MKIHLTWNFHLADAHTLQTTAFAFSLWATNSSLSFERKTLNPNILISYRSGTHTYVNHKRNGEICSSSFDVVEYSLTRSILHNYVAEIHVVNAESWHIYLNKKPINKEYLLHTLTHEIGHALGLRGYI
;
A
#
# COMPACT_ATOMS: atom_id res chain seq x y z
N MET A 1 -21.54 -9.05 7.16
CA MET A 1 -21.09 -7.71 7.63
C MET A 1 -19.95 -7.27 6.75
N LYS A 2 -20.02 -6.09 6.12
CA LYS A 2 -18.95 -5.57 5.25
C LYS A 2 -18.02 -4.71 6.08
N ILE A 3 -16.72 -5.03 6.13
CA ILE A 3 -15.73 -4.23 6.86
C ILE A 3 -15.30 -3.08 5.95
N HIS A 4 -15.34 -1.85 6.46
CA HIS A 4 -14.96 -0.66 5.73
C HIS A 4 -13.57 -0.18 6.16
N LEU A 5 -12.68 0.01 5.19
CA LEU A 5 -11.31 0.47 5.39
C LEU A 5 -11.05 1.72 4.55
N THR A 6 -10.16 2.58 5.05
CA THR A 6 -9.75 3.80 4.37
C THR A 6 -8.28 3.75 3.98
N TRP A 7 -7.93 4.36 2.85
CA TRP A 7 -6.56 4.37 2.34
C TRP A 7 -6.12 5.74 1.82
N ASN A 8 -4.81 5.96 1.72
CA ASN A 8 -4.27 7.06 0.92
C ASN A 8 -2.88 6.72 0.39
N PHE A 9 -2.56 7.22 -0.79
CA PHE A 9 -1.18 7.28 -1.27
C PHE A 9 -0.67 8.71 -1.06
N HIS A 10 0.25 8.86 -0.11
CA HIS A 10 0.86 10.13 0.24
C HIS A 10 1.64 10.71 -0.95
N LEU A 11 1.26 11.92 -1.37
CA LEU A 11 1.91 12.70 -2.44
C LEU A 11 1.90 12.05 -3.84
N ALA A 12 1.06 11.03 -4.07
CA ALA A 12 0.90 10.44 -5.40
C ALA A 12 0.20 11.39 -6.38
N ASP A 13 0.62 11.35 -7.65
CA ASP A 13 -0.06 12.01 -8.76
C ASP A 13 -1.41 11.33 -9.11
N ALA A 14 -2.18 11.96 -10.00
CA ALA A 14 -3.51 11.49 -10.38
C ALA A 14 -3.53 10.09 -11.02
N HIS A 15 -2.54 9.75 -11.85
CA HIS A 15 -2.46 8.43 -12.49
C HIS A 15 -2.08 7.36 -11.48
N THR A 16 -1.10 7.64 -10.63
CA THR A 16 -0.72 6.75 -9.53
C THR A 16 -1.91 6.50 -8.58
N LEU A 17 -2.68 7.54 -8.25
CA LEU A 17 -3.91 7.41 -7.46
C LEU A 17 -4.97 6.57 -8.15
N GLN A 18 -5.15 6.71 -9.47
CA GLN A 18 -6.08 5.90 -10.25
C GLN A 18 -5.68 4.42 -10.23
N THR A 19 -4.41 4.12 -10.47
CA THR A 19 -3.87 2.76 -10.43
C THR A 19 -4.01 2.13 -9.04
N THR A 20 -3.77 2.93 -7.99
CA THR A 20 -3.95 2.48 -6.60
C THR A 20 -5.41 2.20 -6.26
N ALA A 21 -6.33 3.07 -6.68
CA ALA A 21 -7.76 2.85 -6.50
C ALA A 21 -8.22 1.56 -7.21
N PHE A 22 -7.67 1.29 -8.39
CA PHE A 22 -7.94 0.05 -9.11
C PHE A 22 -7.44 -1.17 -8.33
N ALA A 23 -6.24 -1.14 -7.75
CA ALA A 23 -5.73 -2.22 -6.90
C ALA A 23 -6.66 -2.52 -5.70
N PHE A 24 -7.16 -1.48 -5.01
CA PHE A 24 -8.16 -1.66 -3.94
C PHE A 24 -9.50 -2.20 -4.47
N SER A 25 -9.91 -1.83 -5.68
CA SER A 25 -11.15 -2.34 -6.29
C SER A 25 -11.09 -3.85 -6.57
N LEU A 26 -9.91 -4.38 -6.89
CA LEU A 26 -9.70 -5.83 -7.03
C LEU A 26 -9.98 -6.54 -5.71
N TRP A 27 -9.45 -6.03 -4.59
CA TRP A 27 -9.74 -6.56 -3.27
C TRP A 27 -11.21 -6.38 -2.86
N ALA A 28 -11.82 -5.24 -3.15
CA ALA A 28 -13.23 -4.97 -2.85
C ALA A 28 -14.18 -5.94 -3.56
N THR A 29 -13.85 -6.28 -4.81
CA THR A 29 -14.66 -7.19 -5.65
C THR A 29 -14.55 -8.63 -5.19
N ASN A 30 -13.40 -9.02 -4.63
CA ASN A 30 -13.09 -10.41 -4.28
C ASN A 30 -13.16 -10.71 -2.77
N SER A 31 -13.73 -9.80 -1.97
CA SER A 31 -13.83 -9.97 -0.52
C SER A 31 -15.06 -9.27 0.06
N SER A 32 -15.29 -9.42 1.38
CA SER A 32 -16.32 -8.67 2.12
C SER A 32 -15.82 -7.30 2.62
N LEU A 33 -14.88 -6.67 1.90
CA LEU A 33 -14.29 -5.37 2.24
C LEU A 33 -14.86 -4.24 1.37
N SER A 34 -14.90 -3.02 1.89
CA SER A 34 -15.03 -1.80 1.10
C SER A 34 -13.88 -0.84 1.40
N PHE A 35 -13.51 -0.05 0.40
CA PHE A 35 -12.39 0.87 0.48
C PHE A 35 -12.81 2.28 0.05
N GLU A 36 -12.38 3.28 0.80
CA GLU A 36 -12.52 4.69 0.44
C GLU A 36 -11.18 5.42 0.61
N ARG A 37 -10.89 6.36 -0.29
CA ARG A 37 -9.70 7.19 -0.12
C ARG A 37 -9.96 8.26 0.93
N LYS A 38 -9.13 8.31 1.97
CA LYS A 38 -9.16 9.32 3.03
C LYS A 38 -7.77 9.87 3.28
N THR A 39 -7.57 11.17 3.03
CA THR A 39 -6.24 11.80 3.14
C THR A 39 -5.71 11.88 4.57
N LEU A 40 -6.61 12.01 5.55
CA LEU A 40 -6.25 12.16 6.97
C LEU A 40 -6.54 10.88 7.74
N ASN A 41 -5.51 10.36 8.42
CA ASN A 41 -5.57 9.16 9.26
C ASN A 41 -6.26 7.96 8.57
N PRO A 42 -5.78 7.52 7.38
CA PRO A 42 -6.30 6.31 6.75
C PRO A 42 -5.91 5.07 7.57
N ASN A 43 -6.64 3.97 7.35
CA ASN A 43 -6.25 2.66 7.88
C ASN A 43 -4.99 2.12 7.20
N ILE A 44 -4.83 2.40 5.89
CA ILE A 44 -3.71 1.97 5.05
C ILE A 44 -3.06 3.20 4.39
N LEU A 45 -1.78 3.44 4.66
CA LEU A 45 -1.03 4.57 4.14
C LEU A 45 0.08 4.08 3.21
N ILE A 46 0.03 4.49 1.95
CA ILE A 46 1.03 4.14 0.93
C ILE A 46 1.93 5.35 0.72
N SER A 47 3.24 5.13 0.54
CA SER A 47 4.19 6.20 0.20
C SER A 47 5.38 5.70 -0.60
N TYR A 48 5.96 6.59 -1.40
CA TYR A 48 7.25 6.34 -2.04
C TYR A 48 8.40 6.50 -1.05
N ARG A 49 9.32 5.53 -1.00
CA ARG A 49 10.46 5.49 -0.08
C ARG A 49 11.76 5.01 -0.76
N SER A 50 12.90 5.37 -0.19
CA SER A 50 14.24 4.98 -0.66
C SER A 50 15.25 5.04 0.48
N GLY A 51 16.26 4.17 0.47
CA GLY A 51 17.26 4.05 1.53
C GLY A 51 16.67 3.90 2.96
N THR A 52 17.51 4.00 3.98
CA THR A 52 17.00 4.11 5.35
C THR A 52 16.03 5.28 5.43
N HIS A 53 14.78 5.01 5.83
CA HIS A 53 13.71 6.00 5.78
C HIS A 53 12.83 5.93 7.03
N THR A 54 12.08 7.00 7.23
CA THR A 54 11.13 7.12 8.35
C THR A 54 9.73 6.70 7.92
N TYR A 55 8.93 6.21 8.88
CA TYR A 55 7.50 6.05 8.67
C TYR A 55 6.86 7.42 8.36
N VAL A 56 5.84 7.43 7.49
CA VAL A 56 5.05 8.67 7.27
C VAL A 56 4.32 9.02 8.57
N ASN A 57 3.74 8.02 9.23
CA ASN A 57 3.05 8.16 10.51
C ASN A 57 3.97 7.78 11.68
N HIS A 58 5.08 8.52 11.81
CA HIS A 58 6.10 8.26 12.83
C HIS A 58 5.55 8.25 14.28
N LYS A 59 4.49 9.03 14.55
CA LYS A 59 3.82 9.05 15.86
C LYS A 59 3.19 7.72 16.24
N ARG A 60 2.76 6.93 15.26
CA ARG A 60 2.07 5.64 15.48
C ARG A 60 2.97 4.44 15.21
N ASN A 61 3.89 4.56 14.26
CA ASN A 61 4.70 3.44 13.76
C ASN A 61 6.18 3.49 14.21
N GLY A 62 6.59 4.54 14.92
CA GLY A 62 8.00 4.76 15.31
C GLY A 62 8.75 5.64 14.31
N GLU A 63 9.97 6.08 14.65
CA GLU A 63 10.70 7.02 13.79
C GLU A 63 11.33 6.38 12.56
N ILE A 64 12.12 5.32 12.74
CA ILE A 64 12.89 4.68 11.66
C ILE A 64 12.22 3.37 11.25
N CYS A 65 12.04 3.17 9.94
CA CYS A 65 11.56 1.89 9.41
C CYS A 65 12.66 0.84 9.53
N SER A 66 12.36 -0.27 10.22
CA SER A 66 13.32 -1.37 10.44
C SER A 66 13.56 -2.25 9.21
N SER A 67 12.74 -2.11 8.16
CA SER A 67 12.88 -2.91 6.93
C SER A 67 13.94 -2.32 6.00
N SER A 68 14.86 -3.17 5.54
CA SER A 68 16.02 -2.80 4.73
C SER A 68 15.81 -2.91 3.22
N PHE A 69 14.59 -2.63 2.73
CA PHE A 69 14.10 -2.83 1.36
C PHE A 69 13.62 -4.23 1.05
N ASP A 70 12.56 -4.24 0.25
CA ASP A 70 11.65 -5.31 -0.14
C ASP A 70 10.63 -5.73 0.94
N VAL A 71 9.38 -5.34 0.66
CA VAL A 71 8.15 -5.88 1.25
C VAL A 71 7.82 -5.41 2.66
N VAL A 72 6.57 -5.00 2.77
CA VAL A 72 5.93 -4.38 3.93
C VAL A 72 5.73 -5.41 5.05
N GLU A 73 6.30 -5.16 6.23
CA GLU A 73 5.98 -5.96 7.42
C GLU A 73 4.85 -5.32 8.23
N TYR A 74 3.58 -5.45 7.84
CA TYR A 74 2.45 -5.27 8.79
C TYR A 74 1.17 -6.02 8.34
N SER A 75 0.55 -6.75 9.27
CA SER A 75 -0.74 -7.44 9.11
C SER A 75 -1.90 -6.58 9.59
N LEU A 76 -3.01 -6.52 8.84
CA LEU A 76 -4.25 -5.80 9.21
C LEU A 76 -4.75 -6.18 10.61
N THR A 77 -4.49 -7.42 11.04
CA THR A 77 -4.85 -7.92 12.37
C THR A 77 -4.17 -7.13 13.49
N ARG A 78 -2.95 -6.59 13.30
CA ARG A 78 -2.33 -5.66 14.27
C ARG A 78 -2.92 -4.25 14.19
N SER A 79 -3.35 -3.78 13.01
CA SER A 79 -3.89 -2.43 12.82
C SER A 79 -5.27 -2.21 13.46
N ILE A 80 -6.16 -3.22 13.37
CA ILE A 80 -7.52 -3.13 13.91
C ILE A 80 -7.51 -3.18 15.45
N LEU A 81 -6.50 -3.80 16.06
CA LEU A 81 -6.45 -4.05 17.51
C LEU A 81 -5.66 -3.00 18.31
N HIS A 82 -4.78 -2.19 17.70
CA HIS A 82 -3.78 -1.42 18.47
C HIS A 82 -3.51 0.03 18.02
N ASN A 83 -4.43 0.73 17.36
CA ASN A 83 -4.19 2.10 16.84
C ASN A 83 -3.06 2.23 15.80
N TYR A 84 -2.56 1.13 15.23
CA TYR A 84 -1.53 1.15 14.19
C TYR A 84 -2.15 1.47 12.82
N VAL A 85 -1.40 2.18 11.98
CA VAL A 85 -1.73 2.39 10.57
C VAL A 85 -0.86 1.45 9.76
N ALA A 86 -1.46 0.61 8.91
CA ALA A 86 -0.68 -0.21 7.99
C ALA A 86 0.03 0.71 6.99
N GLU A 87 1.36 0.66 6.92
CA GLU A 87 2.13 1.47 5.98
C GLU A 87 2.73 0.62 4.88
N ILE A 88 2.42 0.95 3.62
CA ILE A 88 3.00 0.33 2.43
C ILE A 88 4.06 1.27 1.86
N HIS A 89 5.27 0.75 1.65
CA HIS A 89 6.40 1.53 1.13
C HIS A 89 6.74 1.05 -0.28
N VAL A 90 6.49 1.91 -1.26
CA VAL A 90 6.80 1.66 -2.67
C VAL A 90 8.19 2.23 -2.97
N VAL A 91 9.09 1.44 -3.55
CA VAL A 91 10.45 1.89 -3.86
C VAL A 91 10.42 3.02 -4.89
N ASN A 92 10.93 4.20 -4.55
CA ASN A 92 10.91 5.38 -5.44
C ASN A 92 11.90 5.27 -6.60
N ALA A 93 13.00 4.52 -6.42
CA ALA A 93 14.05 4.36 -7.44
C ALA A 93 13.63 3.45 -8.59
N GLU A 94 12.54 2.69 -8.43
CA GLU A 94 12.04 1.77 -9.43
C GLU A 94 11.34 2.51 -10.58
N SER A 95 11.55 2.01 -11.80
CA SER A 95 10.88 2.55 -12.99
C SER A 95 9.49 1.95 -13.12
N TRP A 96 8.51 2.53 -12.44
CA TRP A 96 7.14 2.02 -12.44
C TRP A 96 6.41 2.21 -13.78
N HIS A 97 5.77 1.15 -14.24
CA HIS A 97 4.77 1.14 -15.29
C HIS A 97 3.38 1.19 -14.67
N ILE A 98 2.71 2.33 -14.82
CA ILE A 98 1.44 2.65 -14.14
C ILE A 98 0.19 2.35 -14.99
N TYR A 99 0.37 2.03 -16.27
CA TYR A 99 -0.73 1.83 -17.21
C TYR A 99 -1.13 0.36 -17.35
N LEU A 100 -2.41 0.12 -17.60
CA LEU A 100 -3.01 -1.20 -17.86
C LEU A 100 -2.75 -1.69 -19.29
N ASN A 101 -1.50 -1.69 -19.72
CA ASN A 101 -1.06 -2.17 -21.04
C ASN A 101 0.30 -2.89 -20.92
N LYS A 102 0.81 -3.40 -22.05
CA LYS A 102 2.10 -4.12 -22.05
C LYS A 102 3.23 -3.22 -21.50
N LYS A 103 3.83 -3.66 -20.41
CA LYS A 103 4.99 -3.05 -19.76
C LYS A 103 6.23 -3.07 -20.67
N PRO A 104 7.01 -1.97 -20.72
CA PRO A 104 8.36 -1.98 -21.28
C PRO A 104 9.31 -2.91 -20.51
N ILE A 105 10.31 -3.49 -21.19
CA ILE A 105 11.21 -4.52 -20.62
C ILE A 105 11.89 -4.09 -19.31
N ASN A 106 12.14 -2.79 -19.13
CA ASN A 106 12.91 -2.20 -18.04
C ASN A 106 12.06 -1.46 -16.99
N LYS A 107 10.77 -1.77 -16.90
CA LYS A 107 9.87 -1.17 -15.90
C LYS A 107 9.26 -2.25 -15.02
N GLU A 108 8.64 -1.92 -13.89
CA GLU A 108 7.83 -2.85 -13.09
C GLU A 108 6.35 -2.48 -13.04
N TYR A 109 5.43 -3.46 -12.99
CA TYR A 109 3.99 -3.18 -12.97
C TYR A 109 3.56 -2.66 -11.59
N LEU A 110 3.31 -1.36 -11.47
CA LEU A 110 2.88 -0.78 -10.19
C LEU A 110 1.59 -1.40 -9.67
N LEU A 111 0.63 -1.69 -10.56
CA LEU A 111 -0.61 -2.34 -10.16
C LEU A 111 -0.37 -3.71 -9.51
N HIS A 112 0.53 -4.51 -10.09
CA HIS A 112 0.81 -5.85 -9.57
C HIS A 112 1.41 -5.75 -8.17
N THR A 113 2.44 -4.91 -8.01
CA THR A 113 3.08 -4.65 -6.72
C THR A 113 2.09 -4.11 -5.69
N LEU A 114 1.29 -3.09 -6.02
CA LEU A 114 0.29 -2.55 -5.10
C LEU A 114 -0.74 -3.61 -4.69
N THR A 115 -1.21 -4.43 -5.64
CA THR A 115 -2.19 -5.49 -5.34
C THR A 115 -1.60 -6.50 -4.35
N HIS A 116 -0.35 -6.90 -4.56
CA HIS A 116 0.39 -7.81 -3.67
C HIS A 116 0.57 -7.21 -2.26
N GLU A 117 1.12 -6.01 -2.15
CA GLU A 117 1.38 -5.36 -0.85
C GLU A 117 0.09 -5.02 -0.10
N ILE A 118 -1.00 -4.69 -0.80
CA ILE A 118 -2.31 -4.53 -0.15
C ILE A 118 -2.77 -5.87 0.45
N GLY A 119 -2.50 -7.01 -0.21
CA GLY A 119 -2.77 -8.33 0.35
C GLY A 119 -2.05 -8.56 1.68
N HIS A 120 -0.77 -8.20 1.76
CA HIS A 120 0.00 -8.24 3.01
C HIS A 120 -0.57 -7.31 4.06
N ALA A 121 -0.88 -6.08 3.69
CA ALA A 121 -1.52 -5.12 4.58
C ALA A 121 -2.86 -5.66 5.11
N LEU A 122 -3.62 -6.42 4.32
CA LEU A 122 -4.87 -7.12 4.69
C LEU A 122 -4.65 -8.37 5.56
N GLY A 123 -3.41 -8.76 5.84
CA GLY A 123 -3.06 -9.92 6.67
C GLY A 123 -3.00 -11.23 5.91
N LEU A 124 -3.04 -11.21 4.57
CA LEU A 124 -2.87 -12.40 3.75
C LEU A 124 -1.38 -12.74 3.64
N ARG A 125 -1.06 -14.00 3.95
CA ARG A 125 0.27 -14.58 3.75
C ARG A 125 0.24 -15.34 2.44
N GLY A 126 0.67 -14.70 1.36
CA GLY A 126 0.89 -15.34 0.07
C GLY A 126 2.29 -15.02 -0.43
N TYR A 127 3.06 -16.04 -0.78
CA TYR A 127 4.22 -15.87 -1.65
C TYR A 127 3.68 -15.86 -3.07
N ILE A 128 3.82 -14.74 -3.78
CA ILE A 128 3.68 -14.71 -5.23
C ILE A 128 5.10 -14.69 -5.80
#